data_AF-A0A972DYA6-F1
#
_entry.id   AF-A0A972DYA6-F1
#
_cell.length_a   1.000
_cell.length_b   1.000
_cell.length_c   1.000
_cell.angle_alpha   90.00
_cell.angle_beta   90.00
_cell.angle_gamma   90.00
#
_symmetry.space_group_name_H-M   'P 1'
#
loop_
_entity.id
_entity.type
_entity.pdbx_description
1 polymer ?
#
loop_
_entity_poly.entity_id
_entity_poly.type
_entity_poly.pdbx_seq_one_letter_code
_entity_poly.pdbx_strand_id
1 'polypeptide(L)'
;MIPRSNPTAMEVFMLPVNLKGTRLPALERNVLKYRALEMVMVLFRVEELKRFVLDTIRTTDRSRKRFDTTTKERIPLNAAKVYKKAWAALVADGILTQSESNEVQSLVDYRNTIAHRIQLLTVDINGDRSARDLQKFWGGKYDYEALKKLRHYHAKIERGFLSKAYVFLATLEGIGFEAAEKTYEDELRRLGRKIDRQLAVRRGEIEKFNAEMSGEDREFLEHVEPYHPENIAPNGTLTERGVETCYRLFDHNKSISAVAHLMRISYRAAARRHRAWEKEGGHARHREER
;
A
#
# COMPACT_ATOMS: atom_id res chain seq x y z
N MET A 1 -20.35 3.01 -5.51
CA MET A 1 -19.26 2.28 -6.18
C MET A 1 -18.41 3.34 -6.89
N ILE A 2 -17.24 3.69 -6.35
CA ILE A 2 -16.33 4.68 -6.94
C ILE A 2 -15.20 3.87 -7.57
N PRO A 3 -14.78 4.14 -8.82
CA PRO A 3 -13.65 3.44 -9.40
C PRO A 3 -12.41 3.83 -8.59
N ARG A 4 -11.86 2.86 -7.85
CA ARG A 4 -10.51 2.96 -7.33
C ARG A 4 -9.62 2.95 -8.56
N SER A 5 -9.25 4.14 -9.07
CA SER A 5 -8.08 4.27 -9.93
C SER A 5 -6.91 3.82 -9.06
N ASN A 6 -6.61 2.52 -9.09
CA ASN A 6 -5.60 1.87 -8.28
C ASN A 6 -4.27 2.43 -8.78
N PRO A 7 -3.70 3.48 -8.15
CA PRO A 7 -2.43 3.98 -8.60
C PRO A 7 -1.48 2.86 -8.21
N THR A 8 -0.90 2.18 -9.20
CA THR A 8 0.15 1.23 -8.87
C THR A 8 1.14 1.99 -8.01
N ALA A 9 1.45 1.45 -6.83
CA ALA A 9 2.33 2.12 -5.87
C ALA A 9 3.60 2.65 -6.57
N MET A 10 4.06 1.94 -7.62
CA MET A 10 5.17 2.32 -8.49
C MET A 10 5.05 3.67 -9.21
N GLU A 11 3.88 4.07 -9.74
CA GLU A 11 3.74 5.35 -10.46
C GLU A 11 3.78 6.57 -9.52
N VAL A 12 3.30 6.41 -8.28
CA VAL A 12 3.36 7.47 -7.25
C VAL A 12 4.78 7.65 -6.70
N PHE A 13 5.63 6.61 -6.82
CA PHE A 13 7.02 6.61 -6.36
C PHE A 13 8.03 7.02 -7.44
N MET A 14 7.62 7.49 -8.63
CA MET A 14 8.55 7.81 -9.73
C MET A 14 9.12 9.24 -9.75
N LEU A 15 8.88 10.06 -8.72
CA LEU A 15 9.59 11.34 -8.56
C LEU A 15 10.49 11.30 -7.34
N PRO A 16 11.69 11.92 -7.43
CA PRO A 16 12.90 11.50 -6.74
C PRO A 16 12.58 11.18 -5.29
N VAL A 17 12.41 9.89 -5.05
CA VAL A 17 12.05 9.38 -3.76
C VAL A 17 13.19 9.76 -2.86
N ASN A 18 12.85 10.64 -1.92
CA ASN A 18 13.63 11.05 -0.76
C ASN A 18 14.35 12.42 -0.78
N LEU A 19 13.72 13.47 -1.33
CA LEU A 19 14.15 14.84 -0.98
C LEU A 19 14.04 15.11 0.55
N LYS A 20 13.00 14.56 1.22
CA LYS A 20 12.65 14.88 2.63
C LYS A 20 13.42 14.07 3.72
N GLY A 21 14.35 13.18 3.34
CA GLY A 21 15.27 12.45 4.24
C GLY A 21 14.73 11.14 4.85
N THR A 22 15.53 10.46 5.69
CA THR A 22 15.31 9.06 6.16
C THR A 22 14.04 8.78 6.97
N ARG A 23 13.26 9.79 7.37
CA ARG A 23 11.99 9.58 8.09
C ARG A 23 10.86 9.33 7.10
N LEU A 24 10.14 8.20 7.26
CA LEU A 24 8.94 7.90 6.48
C LEU A 24 7.97 9.09 6.52
N PRO A 25 7.63 9.71 5.38
CA PRO A 25 6.69 10.82 5.37
C PRO A 25 5.27 10.37 5.78
N ALA A 26 4.42 11.34 6.10
CA ALA A 26 3.12 11.06 6.72
C ALA A 26 2.20 10.20 5.84
N LEU A 27 2.34 10.32 4.50
CA LEU A 27 1.60 9.52 3.54
C LEU A 27 1.99 8.04 3.64
N GLU A 28 3.28 7.75 3.55
CA GLU A 28 3.87 6.42 3.57
C GLU A 28 3.54 5.70 4.89
N ARG A 29 3.59 6.42 6.02
CA ARG A 29 3.12 5.89 7.31
C ARG A 29 1.64 5.53 7.33
N ASN A 30 0.78 6.34 6.72
CA ASN A 30 -0.66 6.05 6.67
C ASN A 30 -0.94 4.87 5.72
N VAL A 31 -0.23 4.77 4.60
CA VAL A 31 -0.30 3.61 3.69
C VAL A 31 0.11 2.32 4.43
N LEU A 32 1.20 2.34 5.21
CA LEU A 32 1.61 1.20 6.02
C LEU A 32 0.52 0.78 7.01
N LYS A 33 -0.07 1.74 7.73
CA LYS A 33 -1.17 1.48 8.68
C LYS A 33 -2.40 0.90 7.98
N TYR A 34 -2.76 1.46 6.82
CA TYR A 34 -3.88 0.96 6.02
C TYR A 34 -3.65 -0.50 5.62
N ARG A 35 -2.49 -0.82 5.05
CA ARG A 35 -2.13 -2.19 4.68
C ARG A 35 -2.14 -3.11 5.90
N ALA A 36 -1.58 -2.69 7.03
CA ALA A 36 -1.56 -3.49 8.24
C ALA A 36 -2.98 -3.86 8.71
N LEU A 37 -3.90 -2.89 8.75
CA LEU A 37 -5.30 -3.13 9.14
C LEU A 37 -6.04 -3.99 8.11
N GLU A 38 -5.85 -3.75 6.82
CA GLU A 38 -6.49 -4.56 5.77
C GLU A 38 -5.94 -6.00 5.75
N MET A 39 -4.64 -6.21 6.03
CA MET A 39 -4.07 -7.54 6.23
C MET A 39 -4.66 -8.26 7.43
N VAL A 40 -4.85 -7.58 8.57
CA VAL A 40 -5.54 -8.15 9.74
C VAL A 40 -6.96 -8.59 9.36
N MET A 41 -7.69 -7.76 8.61
CA MET A 41 -9.01 -8.11 8.10
C MET A 41 -8.98 -9.33 7.16
N VAL A 42 -8.00 -9.43 6.28
CA VAL A 42 -7.80 -10.60 5.41
C VAL A 42 -7.53 -11.87 6.23
N LEU A 43 -6.65 -11.80 7.24
CA LEU A 43 -6.35 -12.94 8.13
C LEU A 43 -7.64 -13.47 8.78
N PHE A 44 -8.46 -12.56 9.29
CA PHE A 44 -9.69 -12.88 10.01
C PHE A 44 -10.78 -13.41 9.07
N ARG A 45 -11.04 -12.72 7.95
CA ARG A 45 -12.06 -13.12 6.96
C ARG A 45 -11.76 -14.46 6.29
N VAL A 46 -10.49 -14.78 6.03
CA VAL A 46 -10.14 -16.11 5.50
C VAL A 46 -10.44 -17.22 6.49
N GLU A 47 -10.18 -16.99 7.78
CA GLU A 47 -10.44 -17.98 8.81
C GLU A 47 -11.96 -18.18 9.03
N GLU A 48 -12.72 -17.09 9.06
CA GLU A 48 -14.17 -17.14 9.14
C GLU A 48 -14.79 -17.82 7.92
N LEU A 49 -14.38 -17.48 6.69
CA LEU A 49 -14.84 -18.16 5.48
C LEU A 49 -14.58 -19.67 5.53
N LYS A 50 -13.39 -20.08 5.97
CA LYS A 50 -13.01 -21.49 6.14
C LYS A 50 -13.93 -22.21 7.11
N ARG A 51 -14.17 -21.63 8.29
CA ARG A 51 -15.06 -22.20 9.32
C ARG A 51 -16.50 -22.25 8.83
N PHE A 52 -17.01 -21.14 8.32
CA PHE A 52 -18.36 -21.01 7.78
C PHE A 52 -18.66 -22.12 6.76
N VAL A 53 -17.78 -22.33 5.78
CA VAL A 53 -17.96 -23.36 4.76
C VAL A 53 -17.89 -24.76 5.34
N LEU A 54 -16.87 -25.04 6.16
CA LEU A 54 -16.68 -26.36 6.74
C LEU A 54 -17.86 -26.77 7.64
N ASP A 55 -18.30 -25.86 8.50
CA ASP A 55 -19.37 -26.12 9.47
C ASP A 55 -20.72 -26.24 8.78
N THR A 56 -20.99 -25.42 7.75
CA THR A 56 -22.24 -25.49 7.00
C THR A 56 -22.34 -26.80 6.21
N ILE A 57 -21.26 -27.25 5.55
CA ILE A 57 -21.22 -28.55 4.87
C ILE A 57 -21.44 -29.69 5.86
N ARG A 58 -20.69 -29.71 6.97
CA ARG A 58 -20.81 -30.76 7.99
C ARG A 58 -22.19 -30.81 8.63
N THR A 59 -22.77 -29.66 8.92
CA THR A 59 -24.11 -29.55 9.52
C THR A 59 -25.16 -30.06 8.55
N THR A 60 -25.05 -29.67 7.27
CA THR A 60 -25.96 -30.12 6.21
C THR A 60 -25.87 -31.64 6.01
N ASP A 61 -24.67 -32.18 5.89
CA ASP A 61 -24.46 -33.62 5.70
C ASP A 61 -24.96 -34.44 6.90
N ARG A 62 -24.71 -33.97 8.14
CA ARG A 62 -25.24 -34.60 9.35
C ARG A 62 -26.76 -34.53 9.41
N SER A 63 -27.35 -33.40 9.01
CA SER A 63 -28.80 -33.25 8.94
C SER A 63 -29.40 -34.23 7.94
N ARG A 64 -28.86 -34.29 6.71
CA ARG A 64 -29.30 -35.25 5.67
C ARG A 64 -29.19 -36.68 6.15
N LYS A 65 -28.07 -37.07 6.77
CA LYS A 65 -27.87 -38.41 7.32
C LYS A 65 -28.89 -38.80 8.40
N ARG A 66 -29.42 -37.83 9.17
CA ARG A 66 -30.50 -38.08 10.14
C ARG A 66 -31.82 -38.44 9.47
N PHE A 67 -32.07 -37.94 8.26
CA PHE A 67 -33.29 -38.19 7.50
C PHE A 67 -33.13 -39.31 6.45
N ASP A 68 -31.91 -39.59 6.01
CA ASP A 68 -31.55 -40.65 5.08
C ASP A 68 -30.22 -41.30 5.48
N THR A 69 -30.29 -42.53 5.99
CA THR A 69 -29.14 -43.29 6.51
C THR A 69 -28.16 -43.74 5.42
N THR A 70 -28.55 -43.67 4.14
CA THR A 70 -27.67 -44.00 3.01
C THR A 70 -26.74 -42.85 2.62
N THR A 71 -27.10 -41.61 3.01
CA THR A 71 -26.29 -40.42 2.76
C THR A 71 -24.99 -40.44 3.58
N LYS A 72 -23.85 -40.40 2.89
CA LYS A 72 -22.52 -40.32 3.51
C LYS A 72 -22.10 -38.87 3.73
N GLU A 73 -21.47 -38.61 4.87
CA GLU A 73 -20.83 -37.32 5.15
C GLU A 73 -19.62 -37.12 4.23
N ARG A 74 -19.59 -36.01 3.49
CA ARG A 74 -18.50 -35.67 2.57
C ARG A 74 -17.23 -35.31 3.32
N ILE A 75 -17.37 -34.70 4.50
CA ILE A 75 -16.25 -34.24 5.34
C ILE A 75 -16.45 -34.66 6.81
N PRO A 76 -16.13 -35.92 7.16
CA PRO A 76 -16.14 -36.38 8.55
C PRO A 76 -15.26 -35.53 9.48
N LEU A 77 -15.48 -35.63 10.80
CA LEU A 77 -14.73 -34.86 11.81
C LEU A 77 -13.22 -35.09 11.74
N ASN A 78 -12.79 -36.32 11.51
CA ASN A 78 -11.38 -36.75 11.42
C ASN A 78 -10.80 -36.72 9.99
N ALA A 79 -11.49 -36.09 9.04
CA ALA A 79 -11.04 -36.07 7.66
C ALA A 79 -9.73 -35.29 7.50
N ALA A 80 -8.75 -35.88 6.81
CA ALA A 80 -7.56 -35.16 6.37
C ALA A 80 -7.90 -34.15 5.24
N LYS A 81 -7.13 -33.06 5.15
CA LYS A 81 -7.23 -32.02 4.10
C LYS A 81 -8.64 -31.42 4.00
N VAL A 82 -9.26 -31.12 5.14
CA VAL A 82 -10.66 -30.67 5.25
C VAL A 82 -11.03 -29.55 4.28
N TYR A 83 -10.20 -28.51 4.14
CA TYR A 83 -10.50 -27.37 3.28
C TYR A 83 -10.44 -27.71 1.79
N LYS A 84 -9.51 -28.59 1.37
CA LYS A 84 -9.48 -29.08 -0.01
C LYS A 84 -10.77 -29.83 -0.36
N LYS A 85 -11.28 -30.65 0.56
CA LYS A 85 -12.56 -31.35 0.40
C LYS A 85 -13.74 -30.39 0.41
N ALA A 86 -13.70 -29.36 1.25
CA ALA A 86 -14.74 -28.33 1.32
C ALA A 86 -14.87 -27.57 0.00
N TRP A 87 -13.76 -27.10 -0.56
CA TRP A 87 -13.76 -26.42 -1.85
C TRP A 87 -14.24 -27.31 -2.99
N ALA A 88 -13.83 -28.58 -3.01
CA ALA A 88 -14.31 -29.55 -3.98
C ALA A 88 -15.83 -29.80 -3.87
N ALA A 89 -16.38 -29.83 -2.65
CA ALA A 89 -17.81 -29.98 -2.43
C ALA A 89 -18.61 -28.78 -2.96
N LEU A 90 -18.13 -27.55 -2.74
CA LEU A 90 -18.76 -26.35 -3.31
C LEU A 90 -18.78 -26.37 -4.84
N VAL A 91 -17.72 -26.89 -5.47
CA VAL A 91 -17.66 -27.04 -6.93
C VAL A 91 -18.62 -28.13 -7.41
N ALA A 92 -18.65 -29.28 -6.74
CA ALA A 92 -19.54 -30.39 -7.07
C ALA A 92 -21.02 -29.98 -7.00
N ASP A 93 -21.38 -29.11 -6.05
CA ASP A 93 -22.76 -28.64 -5.90
C ASP A 93 -23.11 -27.44 -6.82
N GLY A 94 -22.14 -26.97 -7.60
CA GLY A 94 -22.30 -25.83 -8.51
C GLY A 94 -22.42 -24.48 -7.80
N ILE A 95 -21.97 -24.36 -6.55
CA ILE A 95 -21.92 -23.09 -5.81
C ILE A 95 -20.75 -22.23 -6.31
N LEU A 96 -19.62 -22.89 -6.64
CA LEU A 96 -18.45 -22.27 -7.25
C LEU A 96 -18.11 -22.99 -8.55
N THR A 97 -17.57 -22.24 -9.52
CA THR A 97 -16.82 -22.86 -10.62
C THR A 97 -15.43 -23.28 -10.16
N GLN A 98 -14.75 -24.12 -10.93
CA GLN A 98 -13.35 -24.48 -10.62
C GLN A 98 -12.42 -23.26 -10.62
N SER A 99 -12.64 -22.30 -11.51
CA SER A 99 -11.86 -21.05 -11.54
C SER A 99 -12.05 -20.24 -10.26
N GLU A 100 -13.30 -20.11 -9.80
CA GLU A 100 -13.60 -19.38 -8.57
C GLU A 100 -13.05 -20.09 -7.33
N SER A 101 -13.09 -21.42 -7.31
CA SER A 101 -12.44 -22.21 -6.28
C SER A 101 -10.92 -21.97 -6.23
N ASN A 102 -10.28 -21.85 -7.39
CA ASN A 102 -8.85 -21.52 -7.48
C ASN A 102 -8.58 -20.10 -6.96
N GLU A 103 -9.45 -19.13 -7.27
CA GLU A 103 -9.33 -17.77 -6.74
C GLU A 103 -9.49 -17.74 -5.22
N VAL A 104 -10.48 -18.42 -4.64
CA VAL A 104 -10.63 -18.54 -3.19
C VAL A 104 -9.38 -19.15 -2.55
N GLN A 105 -8.81 -20.20 -3.15
CA GLN A 105 -7.57 -20.81 -2.67
C GLN A 105 -6.38 -19.85 -2.74
N SER A 106 -6.27 -19.04 -3.80
CA SER A 106 -5.23 -18.01 -3.89
C SER A 106 -5.35 -16.94 -2.78
N LEU A 107 -6.56 -16.61 -2.33
CA LEU A 107 -6.78 -15.72 -1.19
C LEU A 107 -6.34 -16.36 0.13
N VAL A 108 -6.52 -17.68 0.27
CA VAL A 108 -5.97 -18.44 1.41
C VAL A 108 -4.43 -18.44 1.39
N ASP A 109 -3.82 -18.58 0.22
CA ASP A 109 -2.37 -18.52 0.08
C ASP A 109 -1.82 -17.10 0.34
N TYR A 110 -2.56 -16.07 -0.07
CA TYR A 110 -2.25 -14.69 0.27
C TYR A 110 -2.28 -14.46 1.79
N ARG A 111 -3.29 -15.00 2.49
CA ARG A 111 -3.31 -15.01 3.96
C ARG A 111 -2.07 -15.68 4.56
N ASN A 112 -1.60 -16.80 4.01
CA ASN A 112 -0.37 -17.45 4.46
C ASN A 112 0.86 -16.57 4.22
N THR A 113 0.89 -15.84 3.10
CA THR A 113 1.93 -14.85 2.81
C THR A 113 1.93 -13.73 3.84
N ILE A 114 0.75 -13.20 4.22
CA ILE A 114 0.64 -12.22 5.31
C ILE A 114 1.20 -12.78 6.62
N ALA A 115 0.81 -14.01 6.98
CA ALA A 115 1.18 -14.62 8.25
C ALA A 115 2.69 -14.92 8.38
N HIS A 116 3.35 -15.27 7.27
CA HIS A 116 4.74 -15.76 7.32
C HIS A 116 5.76 -14.81 6.67
N ARG A 117 5.32 -13.86 5.84
CA ARG A 117 6.18 -13.05 4.98
C ARG A 117 5.69 -11.62 4.82
N ILE A 118 5.18 -11.01 5.89
CA ILE A 118 4.65 -9.64 5.91
C ILE A 118 5.62 -8.57 5.36
N GLN A 119 6.93 -8.79 5.53
CA GLN A 119 7.97 -7.91 5.00
C GLN A 119 7.91 -7.78 3.48
N LEU A 120 7.53 -8.83 2.75
CA LEU A 120 7.39 -8.78 1.29
C LEU A 120 6.24 -7.87 0.85
N LEU A 121 5.26 -7.65 1.71
CA LEU A 121 4.05 -6.87 1.42
C LEU A 121 4.16 -5.39 1.81
N THR A 122 5.25 -5.00 2.48
CA THR A 122 5.41 -3.66 3.08
C THR A 122 6.75 -2.98 2.80
N VAL A 123 7.74 -3.73 2.30
CA VAL A 123 9.09 -3.21 2.05
C VAL A 123 9.14 -2.08 0.99
N ASP A 124 8.19 -2.05 0.04
CA ASP A 124 8.06 -0.98 -0.95
C ASP A 124 7.81 0.40 -0.34
N ILE A 125 7.23 0.44 0.86
CA ILE A 125 6.91 1.68 1.57
C ILE A 125 8.18 2.30 2.17
N ASN A 126 9.26 1.52 2.32
CA ASN A 126 10.50 2.01 2.91
C ASN A 126 11.15 3.10 2.04
N GLY A 127 11.67 4.15 2.69
CA GLY A 127 12.41 5.22 2.04
C GLY A 127 13.82 4.82 1.60
N ASP A 128 14.32 3.67 2.09
CA ASP A 128 15.59 3.10 1.66
C ASP A 128 15.50 2.56 0.22
N ARG A 129 16.48 2.91 -0.61
CA ARG A 129 16.56 2.46 -2.00
C ARG A 129 16.93 0.98 -2.07
N SER A 130 17.86 0.52 -1.24
CA SER A 130 18.35 -0.86 -1.24
C SER A 130 17.24 -1.84 -0.88
N ALA A 131 16.45 -1.53 0.15
CA ALA A 131 15.26 -2.31 0.52
C ALA A 131 14.23 -2.43 -0.64
N ARG A 132 14.00 -1.33 -1.39
CA ARG A 132 13.07 -1.33 -2.54
C ARG A 132 13.58 -2.12 -3.73
N ASP A 133 14.89 -2.07 -4.00
CA ASP A 133 15.48 -2.86 -5.09
C ASP A 133 15.49 -4.36 -4.75
N LEU A 134 15.68 -4.71 -3.47
CA LEU A 134 15.60 -6.10 -2.98
C LEU A 134 14.20 -6.70 -3.14
N GLN A 135 13.15 -5.88 -3.00
CA GLN A 135 11.76 -6.32 -3.23
C GLN A 135 11.52 -6.80 -4.67
N LYS A 136 12.08 -6.08 -5.66
CA LYS A 136 11.92 -6.46 -7.08
C LYS A 136 12.47 -7.86 -7.34
N PHE A 137 13.49 -8.26 -6.59
CA PHE A 137 14.11 -9.57 -6.67
C PHE A 137 13.32 -10.67 -5.94
N TRP A 138 12.83 -10.39 -4.72
CA TRP A 138 12.09 -11.39 -3.93
C TRP A 138 10.66 -11.64 -4.39
N GLY A 139 10.09 -10.72 -5.17
CA GLY A 139 8.69 -10.78 -5.56
C GLY A 139 7.74 -10.64 -4.36
N GLY A 140 6.43 -10.68 -4.63
CA GLY A 140 5.41 -10.41 -3.63
C GLY A 140 4.98 -8.95 -3.67
N LYS A 141 3.72 -8.74 -4.05
CA LYS A 141 3.08 -7.43 -4.07
C LYS A 141 1.85 -7.48 -3.18
N TYR A 142 1.64 -6.40 -2.45
CA TYR A 142 0.42 -6.20 -1.72
C TYR A 142 -0.80 -6.28 -2.66
N ASP A 143 -1.77 -7.14 -2.34
CA ASP A 143 -3.02 -7.25 -3.09
C ASP A 143 -4.10 -6.36 -2.45
N TYR A 144 -4.35 -5.22 -3.11
CA TYR A 144 -5.38 -4.24 -2.72
C TYR A 144 -6.82 -4.70 -2.95
N GLU A 145 -7.03 -5.77 -3.71
CA GLU A 145 -8.36 -6.30 -4.01
C GLU A 145 -8.68 -7.55 -3.17
N ALA A 146 -7.72 -8.12 -2.44
CA ALA A 146 -7.90 -9.35 -1.67
C ALA A 146 -9.10 -9.30 -0.72
N LEU A 147 -9.22 -8.25 0.11
CA LEU A 147 -10.33 -8.10 1.06
C LEU A 147 -11.68 -7.96 0.35
N LYS A 148 -11.71 -7.27 -0.80
CA LYS A 148 -12.92 -7.11 -1.61
C LYS A 148 -13.34 -8.45 -2.23
N LYS A 149 -12.39 -9.21 -2.78
CA LYS A 149 -12.64 -10.55 -3.33
C LYS A 149 -13.12 -11.53 -2.25
N LEU A 150 -12.54 -11.48 -1.05
CA LEU A 150 -12.99 -12.30 0.08
C LEU A 150 -14.45 -12.04 0.43
N ARG A 151 -14.85 -10.77 0.56
CA ARG A 151 -16.25 -10.41 0.81
C ARG A 151 -17.17 -10.85 -0.32
N HIS A 152 -16.73 -10.69 -1.57
CA HIS A 152 -17.48 -11.15 -2.73
C HIS A 152 -17.75 -12.67 -2.66
N TYR A 153 -16.70 -13.47 -2.41
CA TYR A 153 -16.83 -14.92 -2.35
C TYR A 153 -17.60 -15.40 -1.13
N HIS A 154 -17.43 -14.76 0.04
CA HIS A 154 -18.24 -15.04 1.21
C HIS A 154 -19.74 -14.90 0.88
N ALA A 155 -20.14 -13.73 0.38
CA ALA A 155 -21.54 -13.46 0.05
C ALA A 155 -22.06 -14.37 -1.08
N LYS A 156 -21.21 -14.71 -2.06
CA LYS A 156 -21.58 -15.65 -3.13
C LYS A 156 -21.84 -17.06 -2.58
N ILE A 157 -20.95 -17.56 -1.73
CA ILE A 157 -21.07 -18.90 -1.14
C ILE A 157 -22.29 -18.98 -0.23
N GLU A 158 -22.54 -17.95 0.58
CA GLU A 158 -23.73 -17.82 1.41
C GLU A 158 -25.02 -17.90 0.58
N ARG A 159 -25.13 -17.11 -0.51
CA ARG A 159 -26.26 -17.21 -1.44
C ARG A 159 -26.37 -18.59 -2.09
N GLY A 160 -25.24 -19.20 -2.43
CA GLY A 160 -25.19 -20.55 -2.99
C GLY A 160 -25.76 -21.58 -2.00
N PHE A 161 -25.35 -21.52 -0.74
CA PHE A 161 -25.88 -22.36 0.32
C PHE A 161 -27.40 -22.19 0.49
N LEU A 162 -27.89 -20.95 0.53
CA LEU A 162 -29.33 -20.68 0.59
C LEU A 162 -30.07 -21.31 -0.61
N SER A 163 -29.56 -21.12 -1.82
CA SER A 163 -30.18 -21.65 -3.05
C SER A 163 -30.19 -23.18 -3.13
N LYS A 164 -29.25 -23.85 -2.45
CA LYS A 164 -29.10 -25.31 -2.43
C LYS A 164 -29.66 -25.95 -1.16
N ALA A 165 -30.46 -25.22 -0.40
CA ALA A 165 -31.10 -25.66 0.84
C ALA A 165 -30.11 -26.27 1.86
N TYR A 166 -28.96 -25.63 2.01
CA TYR A 166 -28.02 -25.96 3.07
C TYR A 166 -28.57 -25.56 4.45
N VAL A 167 -28.16 -26.30 5.47
CA VAL A 167 -28.52 -26.05 6.87
C VAL A 167 -27.40 -25.26 7.54
N PHE A 168 -27.75 -24.08 8.05
CA PHE A 168 -26.83 -23.19 8.75
C PHE A 168 -26.84 -23.44 10.26
N LEU A 169 -25.70 -23.21 10.89
CA LEU A 169 -25.60 -23.06 12.34
C LEU A 169 -25.46 -21.56 12.66
N ALA A 170 -26.41 -20.99 13.39
CA ALA A 170 -26.24 -19.64 13.93
C ALA A 170 -25.24 -19.70 15.10
N THR A 171 -24.13 -18.96 15.02
CA THR A 171 -23.09 -18.92 16.06
C THR A 171 -22.94 -17.51 16.63
N LEU A 172 -22.74 -17.40 17.96
CA LEU A 172 -22.49 -16.12 18.63
C LEU A 172 -21.15 -15.50 18.21
N GLU A 173 -20.19 -16.32 17.78
CA GLU A 173 -18.89 -15.88 17.26
C GLU A 173 -19.04 -15.01 16.01
N GLY A 174 -20.04 -15.30 15.15
CA GLY A 174 -20.36 -14.48 13.98
C GLY A 174 -20.81 -13.06 14.33
N ILE A 175 -21.56 -12.88 15.42
CA ILE A 175 -22.02 -11.55 15.86
C ILE A 175 -20.85 -10.69 16.35
N GLY A 176 -19.94 -11.28 17.13
CA GLY A 176 -18.72 -10.60 17.58
C GLY A 176 -17.80 -10.25 16.42
N PHE A 177 -17.72 -11.14 15.41
CA PHE A 177 -16.99 -10.93 14.17
C PHE A 177 -17.49 -9.68 13.43
N GLU A 178 -18.79 -9.58 13.20
CA GLU A 178 -19.39 -8.46 12.44
C GLU A 178 -19.16 -7.10 13.13
N ALA A 179 -19.29 -7.05 14.46
CA ALA A 179 -19.04 -5.83 15.22
C ALA A 179 -17.57 -5.38 15.14
N ALA A 180 -16.64 -6.34 15.25
CA ALA A 180 -15.20 -6.07 15.11
C ALA A 180 -14.86 -5.60 13.68
N GLU A 181 -15.37 -6.30 12.66
CA GLU A 181 -15.17 -5.94 11.26
C GLU A 181 -15.65 -4.53 10.97
N LYS A 182 -16.85 -4.15 11.41
CA LYS A 182 -17.38 -2.80 11.18
C LYS A 182 -16.44 -1.72 11.71
N THR A 183 -15.83 -1.96 12.88
CA THR A 183 -14.85 -1.05 13.48
C THR A 183 -13.60 -0.90 12.61
N TYR A 184 -13.04 -2.02 12.13
CA TYR A 184 -11.90 -1.99 11.21
C TYR A 184 -12.25 -1.35 9.87
N GLU A 185 -13.44 -1.60 9.33
CA GLU A 185 -13.90 -0.99 8.08
C GLU A 185 -14.02 0.53 8.18
N ASP A 186 -14.55 1.03 9.29
CA ASP A 186 -14.65 2.47 9.53
C ASP A 186 -13.25 3.11 9.60
N GLU A 187 -12.30 2.45 10.24
CA GLU A 187 -10.92 2.94 10.31
C GLU A 187 -10.22 2.88 8.95
N LEU A 188 -10.37 1.79 8.20
CA LEU A 188 -9.88 1.67 6.83
C LEU A 188 -10.47 2.77 5.93
N ARG A 189 -11.76 3.07 6.06
CA ARG A 189 -12.41 4.14 5.31
C ARG A 189 -11.83 5.51 5.65
N ARG A 190 -11.61 5.79 6.93
CA ARG A 190 -11.01 7.06 7.40
C ARG A 190 -9.57 7.21 6.91
N LEU A 191 -8.75 6.16 7.04
CA LEU A 191 -7.38 6.15 6.55
C LEU A 191 -7.31 6.28 5.04
N GLY A 192 -8.17 5.58 4.29
CA GLY A 192 -8.27 5.70 2.84
C GLY A 192 -8.49 7.14 2.39
N ARG A 193 -9.53 7.81 2.93
CA ARG A 193 -9.80 9.23 2.62
C ARG A 193 -8.63 10.16 2.99
N LYS A 194 -7.86 9.83 4.02
CA LYS A 194 -6.69 10.60 4.41
C LYS A 194 -5.53 10.40 3.43
N ILE A 195 -5.28 9.16 3.02
CA ILE A 195 -4.29 8.80 2.01
C ILE A 195 -4.63 9.47 0.68
N ASP A 196 -5.88 9.41 0.22
CA ASP A 196 -6.31 10.02 -1.03
C ASP A 196 -6.04 11.53 -1.06
N ARG A 197 -6.36 12.25 0.02
CA ARG A 197 -6.05 13.67 0.15
C ARG A 197 -4.54 13.94 0.13
N GLN A 198 -3.75 13.11 0.81
CA GLN A 198 -2.29 13.26 0.82
C GLN A 198 -1.66 12.94 -0.55
N LEU A 199 -2.23 11.99 -1.30
CA LEU A 199 -1.82 11.67 -2.66
C LEU A 199 -2.13 12.82 -3.61
N ALA A 200 -3.31 13.44 -3.51
CA ALA A 200 -3.67 14.60 -4.32
C ALA A 200 -2.69 15.76 -4.08
N VAL A 201 -2.36 16.05 -2.81
CA VAL A 201 -1.34 17.07 -2.47
C VAL A 201 0.02 16.70 -3.05
N ARG A 202 0.46 15.44 -2.90
CA ARG A 202 1.76 14.99 -3.42
C ARG A 202 1.83 15.10 -4.94
N ARG A 203 0.76 14.77 -5.67
CA ARG A 203 0.68 14.94 -7.13
C ARG A 203 0.81 16.40 -7.53
N GLY A 204 0.14 17.32 -6.83
CA GLY A 204 0.32 18.75 -7.06
C GLY A 204 1.73 19.25 -6.74
N GLU A 205 2.37 18.77 -5.66
CA GLU A 205 3.79 19.07 -5.37
C GLU A 205 4.71 18.60 -6.51
N ILE A 206 4.43 17.41 -7.04
CA ILE A 206 5.14 16.76 -8.15
C ILE A 206 4.99 17.55 -9.45
N GLU A 207 3.77 17.93 -9.82
CA GLU A 207 3.48 18.67 -11.05
C GLU A 207 4.15 20.04 -11.02
N LYS A 208 4.08 20.75 -9.89
CA LYS A 208 4.77 22.03 -9.69
C LYS A 208 6.28 21.87 -9.83
N PHE A 209 6.86 20.85 -9.19
CA PHE A 209 8.29 20.57 -9.29
C PHE A 209 8.71 20.26 -10.74
N ASN A 210 7.95 19.41 -11.43
CA ASN A 210 8.25 19.07 -12.82
C ASN A 210 8.14 20.28 -13.75
N ALA A 211 7.11 21.11 -13.58
CA ALA A 211 6.95 22.35 -14.35
C ALA A 211 8.11 23.33 -14.10
N GLU A 212 8.57 23.44 -12.85
CA GLU A 212 9.72 24.26 -12.47
C GLU A 212 11.04 23.75 -13.08
N MET A 213 11.18 22.43 -13.21
CA MET A 213 12.35 21.77 -13.77
C MET A 213 12.32 21.66 -15.30
N SER A 214 11.14 21.76 -15.92
CA SER A 214 10.98 21.70 -17.39
C SER A 214 11.25 23.03 -18.09
N GLY A 215 11.45 24.12 -17.33
CA GLY A 215 11.67 25.46 -17.87
C GLY A 215 13.02 25.65 -18.59
N GLU A 216 13.06 26.68 -19.43
CA GLU A 216 14.18 27.11 -20.28
C GLU A 216 15.36 27.74 -19.50
N ASP A 217 15.71 27.22 -18.33
CA ASP A 217 16.78 27.78 -17.50
C ASP A 217 18.16 27.21 -17.85
N ARG A 218 18.33 26.68 -19.06
CA ARG A 218 19.55 25.97 -19.42
C ARG A 218 20.78 26.87 -19.37
N GLU A 219 20.68 28.07 -19.93
CA GLU A 219 21.75 29.07 -19.92
C GLU A 219 22.07 29.54 -18.50
N PHE A 220 21.05 29.79 -17.68
CA PHE A 220 21.22 30.14 -16.26
C PHE A 220 21.89 29.00 -15.47
N LEU A 221 21.47 27.75 -15.67
CA LEU A 221 22.04 26.59 -14.98
C LEU A 221 23.45 26.26 -15.46
N GLU A 222 23.78 26.52 -16.73
CA GLU A 222 25.14 26.44 -17.26
C GLU A 222 26.05 27.50 -16.64
N HIS A 223 25.55 28.70 -16.36
CA HIS A 223 26.32 29.75 -15.68
C HIS A 223 26.46 29.52 -14.16
N VAL A 224 25.41 29.06 -13.50
CA VAL A 224 25.38 28.85 -12.04
C VAL A 224 26.06 27.53 -11.63
N GLU A 225 26.15 26.56 -12.55
CA GLU A 225 26.80 25.26 -12.37
C GLU A 225 26.44 24.55 -11.04
N PRO A 226 25.16 24.29 -10.74
CA PRO A 226 24.75 23.72 -9.46
C PRO A 226 25.31 22.31 -9.21
N TYR A 227 25.67 21.58 -10.27
CA TYR A 227 26.26 20.25 -10.20
C TYR A 227 27.79 20.25 -10.05
N HIS A 228 28.45 21.42 -9.99
CA HIS A 228 29.90 21.48 -9.96
C HIS A 228 30.47 20.82 -8.68
N PRO A 229 31.47 19.94 -8.78
CA PRO A 229 32.05 19.26 -7.61
C PRO A 229 32.55 20.21 -6.53
N GLU A 230 33.08 21.39 -6.91
CA GLU A 230 33.57 22.41 -5.96
C GLU A 230 32.47 23.05 -5.09
N ASN A 231 31.19 22.82 -5.39
CA ASN A 231 30.11 23.25 -4.51
C ASN A 231 30.09 22.46 -3.20
N ILE A 232 30.74 21.29 -3.16
CA ILE A 232 30.79 20.39 -2.02
C ILE A 232 32.25 20.13 -1.62
N ALA A 233 32.59 20.44 -0.37
CA ALA A 233 33.90 20.18 0.21
C ALA A 233 34.12 18.66 0.41
N PRO A 234 35.37 18.18 0.56
CA PRO A 234 35.68 16.76 0.76
C PRO A 234 34.99 16.10 1.96
N ASN A 235 34.61 16.89 2.97
CA ASN A 235 33.86 16.46 4.15
C ASN A 235 32.34 16.36 3.91
N GLY A 236 31.86 16.65 2.70
CA GLY A 236 30.44 16.63 2.32
C GLY A 236 29.65 17.90 2.67
N THR A 237 30.28 18.96 3.18
CA THR A 237 29.61 20.24 3.46
C THR A 237 29.63 21.17 2.25
N LEU A 238 28.68 22.11 2.15
CA LEU A 238 28.72 23.14 1.11
C LEU A 238 29.92 24.07 1.33
N THR A 239 30.65 24.38 0.25
CA THR A 239 31.66 25.45 0.20
C THR A 239 30.96 26.82 0.16
N GLU A 240 31.71 27.91 0.29
CA GLU A 240 31.18 29.27 0.07
C GLU A 240 30.55 29.40 -1.31
N ARG A 241 31.23 28.89 -2.35
CA ARG A 241 30.70 28.77 -3.72
C ARG A 241 29.38 28.00 -3.73
N GLY A 242 29.31 26.85 -3.05
CA GLY A 242 28.09 26.04 -2.99
C GLY A 242 26.94 26.73 -2.24
N VAL A 243 27.22 27.56 -1.23
CA VAL A 243 26.23 28.39 -0.54
C VAL A 243 25.71 29.48 -1.46
N GLU A 244 26.60 30.24 -2.10
CA GLU A 244 26.24 31.29 -3.06
C GLU A 244 25.44 30.71 -4.23
N THR A 245 25.82 29.53 -4.72
CA THR A 245 25.07 28.82 -5.76
C THR A 245 23.64 28.49 -5.32
N CYS A 246 23.43 28.03 -4.08
CA CYS A 246 22.07 27.86 -3.54
C CYS A 246 21.28 29.17 -3.55
N TYR A 247 21.94 30.27 -3.19
CA TYR A 247 21.29 31.57 -3.12
C TYR A 247 20.93 32.12 -4.50
N ARG A 248 21.82 32.01 -5.49
CA ARG A 248 21.52 32.36 -6.90
C ARG A 248 20.33 31.58 -7.44
N LEU A 249 20.19 30.30 -7.09
CA LEU A 249 19.00 29.51 -7.45
C LEU A 249 17.72 30.06 -6.79
N PHE A 250 17.77 30.44 -5.51
CA PHE A 250 16.62 31.07 -4.83
C PHE A 250 16.29 32.44 -5.41
N ASP A 251 17.29 33.23 -5.78
CA ASP A 251 17.13 34.52 -6.45
C ASP A 251 16.35 34.34 -7.78
N HIS A 252 16.56 33.22 -8.46
CA HIS A 252 15.84 32.80 -9.67
C HIS A 252 14.53 32.05 -9.38
N ASN A 253 13.92 32.30 -8.23
CA ASN A 253 12.65 31.72 -7.78
C ASN A 253 12.62 30.18 -7.73
N LYS A 254 13.78 29.53 -7.61
CA LYS A 254 13.79 28.07 -7.44
C LYS A 254 13.28 27.68 -6.06
N SER A 255 12.40 26.68 -6.03
CA SER A 255 11.87 26.13 -4.80
C SER A 255 12.96 25.39 -4.02
N ILE A 256 12.77 25.24 -2.71
CA ILE A 256 13.65 24.44 -1.85
C ILE A 256 13.85 23.02 -2.40
N SER A 257 12.81 22.44 -3.00
CA SER A 257 12.85 21.12 -3.62
C SER A 257 13.73 21.09 -4.87
N ALA A 258 13.60 22.10 -5.74
CA ALA A 258 14.44 22.23 -6.93
C ALA A 258 15.90 22.47 -6.56
N VAL A 259 16.19 23.37 -5.62
CA VAL A 259 17.57 23.59 -5.13
C VAL A 259 18.15 22.32 -4.54
N ALA A 260 17.41 21.59 -3.70
CA ALA A 260 17.88 20.32 -3.16
C ALA A 260 18.19 19.29 -4.27
N HIS A 261 17.36 19.23 -5.31
CA HIS A 261 17.56 18.34 -6.46
C HIS A 261 18.77 18.74 -7.31
N LEU A 262 18.87 20.01 -7.70
CA LEU A 262 19.95 20.57 -8.52
C LEU A 262 21.30 20.46 -7.79
N MET A 263 21.36 20.84 -6.51
CA MET A 263 22.58 20.79 -5.70
C MET A 263 22.93 19.39 -5.17
N ARG A 264 22.06 18.39 -5.38
CA ARG A 264 22.18 17.03 -4.82
C ARG A 264 22.38 17.01 -3.30
N ILE A 265 21.75 17.94 -2.58
CA ILE A 265 21.78 18.02 -1.13
C ILE A 265 20.44 17.60 -0.53
N SER A 266 20.42 17.30 0.78
CA SER A 266 19.14 17.02 1.46
C SER A 266 18.21 18.25 1.45
N TYR A 267 16.89 18.03 1.41
CA TYR A 267 15.90 19.12 1.54
C TYR A 267 16.10 19.93 2.82
N ARG A 268 16.52 19.29 3.92
CA ARG A 268 16.82 20.01 5.17
C ARG A 268 18.01 20.96 5.01
N ALA A 269 19.04 20.57 4.26
CA ALA A 269 20.15 21.44 3.97
C ALA A 269 19.71 22.64 3.11
N ALA A 270 18.98 22.39 2.02
CA ALA A 270 18.41 23.46 1.18
C ALA A 270 17.48 24.40 1.97
N ALA A 271 16.59 23.85 2.82
CA ALA A 271 15.69 24.65 3.64
C ALA A 271 16.43 25.52 4.67
N ARG A 272 17.55 25.04 5.23
CA ARG A 272 18.40 25.86 6.09
C ARG A 272 19.04 27.01 5.32
N ARG A 273 19.46 26.77 4.07
CA ARG A 273 20.02 27.80 3.20
C ARG A 273 18.97 28.81 2.77
N HIS A 274 17.76 28.39 2.42
CA HIS A 274 16.64 29.30 2.14
C HIS A 274 16.38 30.27 3.30
N ARG A 275 16.36 29.79 4.55
CA ARG A 275 16.19 30.67 5.72
C ARG A 275 17.36 31.61 5.96
N ALA A 276 18.57 31.22 5.57
CA ALA A 276 19.73 32.09 5.66
C ALA A 276 19.68 33.17 4.57
N TRP A 277 19.35 32.78 3.34
CA TRP A 277 19.06 33.67 2.22
C TRP A 277 17.97 34.71 2.54
N GLU A 278 16.85 34.29 3.16
CA GLU A 278 15.80 35.21 3.61
C GLU A 278 16.33 36.26 4.61
N LYS A 279 17.27 35.88 5.49
CA LYS A 279 17.89 36.79 6.47
C LYS A 279 18.88 37.75 5.85
N GLU A 280 19.49 37.38 4.73
CA GLU A 280 20.43 38.21 3.98
C GLU A 280 19.73 39.22 3.03
N GLY A 281 18.39 39.25 3.04
CA GLY A 281 17.59 40.18 2.25
C GLY A 281 16.78 39.51 1.13
N GLY A 282 16.84 38.17 1.01
CA GLY A 282 16.15 37.44 -0.04
C GLY A 282 16.55 37.94 -1.43
N HIS A 283 15.57 38.24 -2.27
CA HIS A 283 15.82 38.80 -3.61
C HIS A 283 16.54 40.16 -3.61
N ALA A 284 16.54 40.88 -2.49
CA ALA A 284 17.21 42.17 -2.33
C ALA A 284 18.61 42.05 -1.69
N ARG A 285 19.13 40.82 -1.49
CA ARG A 285 20.48 40.62 -0.93
C ARG A 285 21.56 41.21 -1.84
N HIS A 286 22.67 41.61 -1.24
CA HIS A 286 23.86 42.02 -1.99
C HIS A 286 24.50 40.79 -2.63
N ARG A 287 24.63 40.78 -3.95
CA ARG A 287 25.22 39.66 -4.70
C ARG A 287 26.73 39.83 -4.72
N GLU A 288 27.46 38.79 -4.37
CA GLU A 288 28.90 38.76 -4.70
C GLU A 288 29.03 38.52 -6.21
N GLU A 289 29.38 39.58 -6.94
CA GLU A 289 29.80 39.48 -8.33
C GLU A 289 31.16 38.76 -8.37
N ARG A 290 31.10 37.46 -8.65
CA ARG A 290 32.21 36.62 -9.10
C ARG A 290 31.77 35.88 -10.34
#